data_AF-A0A090S8A0-F1
#
_entry.id   AF-A0A090S8A0-F1
#
_cell.length_a   1.000
_cell.length_b   1.000
_cell.length_c   1.000
_cell.angle_alpha   90.00
_cell.angle_beta   90.00
_cell.angle_gamma   90.00
#
_symmetry.space_group_name_H-M   'P 1'
#
loop_
_entity.id
_entity.type
_entity.pdbx_description
1 polymer ?
#
loop_
_entity_poly.entity_id
_entity_poly.type
_entity_poly.pdbx_seq_one_letter_code
_entity_poly.pdbx_strand_id
1 'polypeptide(L)'
;MGEQSMTGTLIREDAQTYTLDSSNRPIPAPQEFFEDMMHSERRFVGRDTITTPLAKVVVSTIFLGIKQDNGTFFETRILGGEFNDSHWQYNTYDQALNGHEQIVSAFHDNQ
;
A
#
# COMPACT_ATOMS: atom_id res chain seq x y z
N MET A 1 -29.62 13.24 -9.72
CA MET A 1 -29.12 11.86 -9.87
C MET A 1 -28.00 11.91 -10.90
N GLY A 2 -26.73 11.64 -10.60
CA GLY A 2 -26.14 11.17 -9.36
C GLY A 2 -24.73 11.71 -9.19
N GLU A 3 -24.33 11.89 -7.94
CA GLU A 3 -22.97 12.19 -7.54
C GLU A 3 -22.13 10.93 -7.76
N GLN A 4 -21.16 10.99 -8.67
CA GLN A 4 -20.07 10.02 -8.71
C GLN A 4 -18.96 10.55 -7.80
N SER A 5 -18.96 10.03 -6.57
CA SER A 5 -17.87 10.17 -5.62
C SER A 5 -16.68 9.37 -6.14
N MET A 6 -15.76 10.03 -6.85
CA MET A 6 -14.51 9.44 -7.31
C MET A 6 -13.37 10.01 -6.47
N THR A 7 -13.07 9.39 -5.34
CA THR A 7 -11.72 9.46 -4.76
C THR A 7 -10.79 8.59 -5.61
N GLY A 8 -10.67 8.93 -6.89
CA GLY A 8 -9.62 8.43 -7.75
C GLY A 8 -8.40 9.31 -7.49
N THR A 9 -7.29 8.71 -7.07
CA THR A 9 -5.99 9.37 -7.17
C THR A 9 -5.88 9.95 -8.58
N LEU A 10 -5.84 11.27 -8.72
CA LEU A 10 -5.64 11.95 -10.01
C LEU A 10 -4.22 11.59 -10.47
N ILE A 11 -4.10 10.50 -11.21
CA ILE A 11 -2.89 10.13 -11.92
C ILE A 11 -2.72 11.19 -13.01
N ARG A 12 -1.57 11.88 -13.03
CA ARG A 12 -1.27 12.81 -14.12
C ARG A 12 -1.34 12.05 -15.44
N GLU A 13 -1.84 12.68 -16.51
CA GLU A 13 -2.01 12.03 -17.82
C GLU A 13 -0.70 11.45 -18.39
N ASP A 14 0.46 11.88 -17.88
CA ASP A 14 1.81 11.44 -18.27
C ASP A 14 2.48 10.46 -17.28
N ALA A 15 1.83 10.12 -16.17
CA ALA A 15 2.46 9.28 -15.15
C ALA A 15 2.55 7.82 -15.65
N GLN A 16 3.78 7.31 -15.68
CA GLN A 16 4.03 5.91 -16.03
C GLN A 16 3.45 4.99 -14.95
N THR A 17 2.56 4.09 -15.37
CA THR A 17 1.93 3.10 -14.49
C THR A 17 2.67 1.76 -14.53
N TYR A 18 2.50 1.00 -13.45
CA TYR A 18 3.22 -0.24 -13.19
C TYR A 18 2.26 -1.30 -12.66
N THR A 19 2.59 -2.57 -12.95
CA THR A 19 1.99 -3.76 -12.35
C THR A 19 3.06 -4.62 -11.68
N LEU A 20 2.68 -5.70 -11.03
CA LEU A 20 3.59 -6.68 -10.46
C LEU A 20 3.66 -7.91 -11.35
N ASP A 21 4.88 -8.37 -11.65
CA ASP A 21 5.08 -9.66 -12.30
C ASP A 21 4.82 -10.85 -11.33
N SER A 22 5.00 -12.07 -11.82
CA SER A 22 4.86 -13.29 -11.00
C SER A 22 5.89 -13.41 -9.87
N SER A 23 6.96 -12.62 -9.91
CA SER A 23 8.02 -12.55 -8.89
C SER A 23 7.91 -11.29 -8.02
N ASN A 24 6.75 -10.62 -7.99
CA ASN A 24 6.50 -9.39 -7.21
C ASN A 24 7.37 -8.19 -7.62
N ARG A 25 7.91 -8.15 -8.83
CA ARG A 25 8.71 -7.00 -9.30
C ARG A 25 7.81 -5.99 -10.01
N PRO A 26 7.94 -4.69 -9.72
CA PRO A 26 7.29 -3.64 -10.49
C PRO A 26 7.77 -3.66 -11.94
N ILE A 27 6.84 -3.76 -12.89
CA ILE A 27 7.11 -3.66 -14.33
C ILE A 27 6.20 -2.58 -14.94
N PRO A 28 6.68 -1.77 -15.89
CA PRO A 28 5.83 -0.83 -16.61
C PRO A 28 4.63 -1.56 -17.24
N ALA A 29 3.45 -0.97 -17.16
CA ALA A 29 2.22 -1.58 -17.62
C ALA A 29 1.34 -0.56 -18.37
N PRO A 30 0.54 -0.99 -19.36
CA PRO A 30 -0.56 -0.19 -19.87
C PRO A 30 -1.59 0.14 -18.77
N GLN A 31 -2.38 1.19 -18.98
CA GLN A 31 -3.39 1.67 -18.01
C GLN A 31 -4.39 0.58 -17.60
N GLU A 32 -4.86 -0.25 -18.53
CA GLU A 32 -5.80 -1.36 -18.24
C GLU A 32 -5.26 -2.32 -17.19
N PHE A 33 -4.01 -2.78 -17.33
CA PHE A 33 -3.38 -3.68 -16.36
C PHE A 33 -3.12 -3.01 -15.01
N PHE A 34 -2.91 -1.70 -15.00
CA PHE A 34 -2.81 -0.92 -13.77
C PHE A 34 -4.16 -0.84 -13.05
N GLU A 35 -5.24 -0.55 -13.77
CA GLU A 35 -6.60 -0.49 -13.20
C GLU A 35 -6.99 -1.86 -12.61
N ASP A 36 -6.77 -2.93 -13.35
CA ASP A 36 -6.97 -4.31 -12.86
C ASP A 36 -6.17 -4.57 -11.58
N MET A 37 -4.90 -4.14 -11.54
CA MET A 37 -4.07 -4.28 -10.34
C MET A 37 -4.60 -3.44 -9.16
N MET A 38 -5.11 -2.23 -9.39
CA MET A 38 -5.62 -1.36 -8.33
C MET A 38 -6.90 -1.88 -7.68
N HIS A 39 -7.66 -2.70 -8.40
CA HIS A 39 -8.86 -3.40 -7.91
C HIS A 39 -8.59 -4.83 -7.42
N SER A 40 -7.35 -5.32 -7.53
CA SER A 40 -6.98 -6.69 -7.18
C SER A 40 -6.37 -6.80 -5.78
N GLU A 41 -6.69 -7.91 -5.10
CA GLU A 41 -5.99 -8.31 -3.86
C GLU A 41 -4.48 -8.52 -4.07
N ARG A 42 -4.05 -8.73 -5.32
CA ARG A 42 -2.63 -8.87 -5.70
C ARG A 42 -1.79 -7.65 -5.33
N ARG A 43 -2.41 -6.48 -5.16
CA ARG A 43 -1.78 -5.23 -4.75
C ARG A 43 -1.33 -5.26 -3.28
N PHE A 44 -1.98 -6.04 -2.43
CA PHE A 44 -1.63 -6.10 -1.01
C PHE A 44 -0.39 -6.97 -0.80
N VAL A 45 0.58 -6.40 -0.10
CA VAL A 45 1.76 -7.12 0.41
C VAL A 45 1.40 -7.75 1.75
N GLY A 46 0.71 -7.00 2.61
CA GLY A 46 0.27 -7.44 3.93
C GLY A 46 -0.86 -6.55 4.45
N ARG A 47 -1.75 -7.13 5.25
CA ARG A 47 -2.85 -6.39 5.89
C ARG A 47 -3.22 -7.06 7.20
N ASP A 48 -2.94 -6.36 8.28
CA ASP A 48 -3.17 -6.85 9.63
C ASP A 48 -4.06 -5.91 10.41
N THR A 49 -4.90 -6.50 11.25
CA THR A 49 -5.78 -5.77 12.16
C THR A 49 -5.43 -6.13 13.58
N ILE A 50 -4.96 -5.14 14.33
CA ILE A 50 -4.49 -5.30 15.69
C ILE A 50 -5.50 -4.62 16.60
N THR A 51 -6.02 -5.36 17.58
CA THR A 51 -6.98 -4.82 18.55
C THR A 51 -6.28 -4.67 19.89
N THR A 52 -6.19 -3.44 20.38
CA THR A 52 -5.69 -3.12 21.71
C THR A 52 -6.86 -2.74 22.62
N PRO A 53 -6.67 -2.66 23.96
CA PRO A 53 -7.71 -2.17 24.86
C PRO A 53 -8.18 -0.74 24.55
N LEU A 54 -7.35 0.06 23.87
CA LEU A 54 -7.59 1.48 23.61
C LEU A 54 -8.09 1.77 22.19
N ALA A 55 -7.76 0.92 21.22
CA ALA A 55 -8.08 1.17 19.82
C ALA A 55 -8.02 -0.08 18.94
N LYS A 56 -8.60 0.02 17.75
CA LYS A 56 -8.37 -0.89 16.64
C LYS A 56 -7.41 -0.23 15.65
N VAL A 57 -6.33 -0.92 15.33
CA VAL A 57 -5.27 -0.48 14.41
C VAL A 57 -5.30 -1.37 13.18
N VAL A 58 -5.16 -0.78 12.00
CA VAL A 58 -4.98 -1.49 10.74
C VAL A 58 -3.63 -1.11 10.17
N VAL A 59 -2.78 -2.11 9.95
CA VAL A 59 -1.51 -1.96 9.24
C VAL A 59 -1.72 -2.49 7.83
N SER A 60 -1.61 -1.63 6.82
CA SER A 60 -1.83 -2.01 5.43
C SER A 60 -0.60 -1.69 4.59
N THR A 61 -0.03 -2.70 3.95
CA THR A 61 1.11 -2.55 3.05
C THR A 61 0.69 -2.91 1.63
N ILE A 62 0.84 -1.96 0.72
CA ILE A 62 0.30 -2.04 -0.63
C ILE A 62 1.34 -1.62 -1.67
N PHE A 63 1.22 -2.19 -2.87
CA PHE A 63 1.83 -1.68 -4.08
C PHE A 63 1.06 -0.45 -4.58
N LEU A 64 1.74 0.62 -4.96
CA LEU A 64 1.11 1.89 -5.37
C LEU A 64 0.71 1.90 -6.85
N GLY A 65 1.32 1.06 -7.69
CA GLY A 65 1.10 1.05 -9.14
C GLY A 65 1.65 2.27 -9.89
N ILE A 66 2.19 3.25 -9.17
CA ILE A 66 2.89 4.41 -9.70
C ILE A 66 4.25 4.54 -9.01
N LYS A 67 5.27 4.95 -9.77
CA LYS A 67 6.59 5.23 -9.22
C LYS A 67 6.58 6.60 -8.57
N GLN A 68 6.89 6.67 -7.27
CA GLN A 68 7.07 7.94 -6.57
C GLN A 68 8.40 8.60 -6.99
N ASP A 69 8.55 9.91 -6.72
CA ASP A 69 9.77 10.67 -7.05
C ASP A 69 11.04 10.08 -6.40
N ASN A 70 10.91 9.47 -5.22
CA ASN A 70 11.99 8.78 -4.52
C ASN A 70 12.25 7.34 -5.02
N GLY A 71 11.56 6.92 -6.07
CA GLY A 71 11.68 5.59 -6.67
C GLY A 71 10.98 4.47 -5.90
N THR A 72 10.15 4.79 -4.91
CA THR A 72 9.36 3.81 -4.17
C THR A 72 8.12 3.38 -4.95
N PHE A 73 7.69 2.14 -4.69
CA PHE A 73 6.53 1.51 -5.32
C PHE A 73 5.56 0.93 -4.30
N PHE A 74 5.96 0.87 -3.04
CA PHE A 74 5.19 0.25 -1.98
C PHE A 74 5.07 1.20 -0.80
N GLU A 75 3.95 1.14 -0.09
CA GLU A 75 3.71 1.92 1.10
C GLU A 75 3.06 1.05 2.17
N THR A 76 3.57 1.13 3.40
CA THR A 76 2.84 0.73 4.60
C THR A 76 2.16 1.96 5.19
N ARG A 77 0.89 1.86 5.55
CA ARG A 77 0.13 2.90 6.25
C ARG A 77 -0.56 2.31 7.47
N ILE A 78 -0.53 3.05 8.57
CA ILE A 78 -1.24 2.74 9.80
C ILE A 78 -2.52 3.57 9.87
N LEU A 79 -3.64 2.90 10.15
CA LEU A 79 -4.94 3.53 10.38
C LEU A 79 -5.44 3.18 11.79
N GLY A 80 -5.77 4.19 12.58
CA GLY A 80 -6.20 4.07 13.97
C GLY A 80 -5.05 3.98 14.99
N GLY A 81 -5.40 4.14 16.26
CA GLY A 81 -4.45 4.14 17.37
C GLY A 81 -3.54 5.38 17.41
N GLU A 82 -2.48 5.29 18.22
CA GLU A 82 -1.52 6.38 18.44
C GLU A 82 -0.71 6.75 17.19
N PHE A 83 -0.43 5.75 16.34
CA PHE A 83 0.37 5.92 15.12
C PHE A 83 -0.49 6.17 13.87
N ASN A 84 -1.73 6.64 14.03
CA ASN A 84 -2.61 6.93 12.90
C ASN A 84 -1.92 7.88 11.89
N ASP A 85 -2.11 7.61 10.59
CA ASP A 85 -1.49 8.30 9.45
C ASP A 85 0.04 8.17 9.33
N SER A 86 0.68 7.39 10.23
CA SER A 86 2.09 7.03 10.04
C SER A 86 2.24 6.13 8.81
N HIS A 87 3.29 6.38 8.04
CA HIS A 87 3.55 5.65 6.81
C HIS A 87 5.04 5.49 6.51
N TRP A 88 5.35 4.43 5.78
CA TRP A 88 6.70 4.08 5.33
C TRP A 88 6.64 3.65 3.88
N GLN A 89 7.69 3.99 3.12
CA GLN A 89 7.74 3.71 1.69
C GLN A 89 8.94 2.81 1.36
N TYR A 90 8.76 1.95 0.36
CA TYR A 90 9.76 0.94 0.00
C TYR A 90 9.91 0.81 -1.52
N ASN A 91 11.11 0.40 -1.93
CA ASN A 91 11.46 0.28 -3.35
C ASN A 91 11.18 -1.13 -3.87
N THR A 92 11.21 -2.15 -3.00
CA THR A 92 11.00 -3.55 -3.37
C THR A 92 9.91 -4.20 -2.53
N TYR A 93 9.31 -5.26 -3.06
CA TYR A 93 8.31 -6.06 -2.35
C TYR A 93 8.87 -6.65 -1.06
N ASP A 94 10.08 -7.21 -1.10
CA ASP A 94 10.72 -7.80 0.08
C ASP A 94 10.95 -6.75 1.18
N GLN A 95 11.37 -5.53 0.83
CA GLN A 95 11.49 -4.44 1.81
C GLN A 95 10.14 -4.08 2.42
N ALA A 96 9.08 -4.04 1.60
CA ALA A 96 7.73 -3.75 2.06
C ALA A 96 7.20 -4.85 3.00
N LEU A 97 7.43 -6.11 2.66
CA LEU A 97 7.04 -7.26 3.48
C LEU A 97 7.77 -7.26 4.83
N ASN A 98 9.10 -7.12 4.82
CA ASN A 98 9.88 -7.04 6.06
C ASN A 98 9.47 -5.83 6.90
N GLY A 99 9.25 -4.67 6.27
CA GLY A 99 8.78 -3.47 6.95
C GLY A 99 7.40 -3.64 7.58
N HIS A 100 6.48 -4.33 6.89
CA HIS A 100 5.18 -4.70 7.43
C HIS A 100 5.31 -5.55 8.69
N GLU A 101 6.07 -6.65 8.62
CA GLU A 101 6.29 -7.58 9.73
C GLU A 101 6.92 -6.89 10.96
N GLN A 102 7.87 -5.97 10.73
CA GLN A 102 8.48 -5.18 11.80
C GLN A 102 7.47 -4.28 12.50
N ILE A 103 6.60 -3.60 11.74
CA ILE A 103 5.57 -2.72 12.29
C ILE A 103 4.55 -3.53 13.10
N VAL A 104 4.06 -4.64 12.54
CA VAL A 104 3.13 -5.54 13.24
C VAL A 104 3.77 -6.09 14.52
N SER A 105 5.02 -6.53 14.48
CA SER A 105 5.74 -7.03 15.66
C SER A 105 5.89 -5.96 16.74
N ALA A 106 6.22 -4.72 16.36
CA ALA A 106 6.31 -3.61 17.30
C ALA A 106 4.98 -3.32 18.03
N PHE A 107 3.82 -3.55 17.39
CA PHE A 107 2.54 -3.45 18.09
C PHE A 107 2.30 -4.57 19.08
N HIS A 108 2.80 -5.78 18.82
CA HIS A 108 2.67 -6.93 19.73
C HIS A 108 3.60 -6.83 20.93
N ASP A 109 4.83 -6.33 20.75
CA ASP A 109 5.82 -6.20 21.83
C ASP A 109 5.53 -5.05 22.80
N ASN A 110 4.69 -4.09 22.40
CA ASN A 110 4.28 -2.93 23.21
C ASN A 110 2.90 -3.11 23.90
N GLN A 111 2.33 -4.32 23.92
CA GLN A 111 1.16 -4.68 24.75
C GLN A 111 1.60 -5.28 26.08
#